data_AF-A0A4R1QLC5-F1
#
_entry.id   AF-A0A4R1QLC5-F1
#
_cell.length_a   1.000
_cell.length_b   1.000
_cell.length_c   1.000
_cell.angle_alpha   90.00
_cell.angle_beta   90.00
_cell.angle_gamma   90.00
#
_symmetry.space_group_name_H-M   'P 1'
#
loop_
_entity.id
_entity.type
_entity.pdbx_description
1 polymer ?
#
loop_
_entity_poly.entity_id
_entity_poly.type
_entity_poly.pdbx_seq_one_letter_code
_entity_poly.pdbx_strand_id
1 'polypeptide(L)' 'MRPRSLQLVIAFDTTAAALAFEAAAPAAGLTGRLIPVPTAITAGCGLAWRDDPASRNAARALLEQEGIAGASLYELVI' A
#
# COMPACT_ATOMS: atom_id res chain seq x y z
N MET A 1 -0.20 -25.98 -3.00
CA MET A 1 0.12 -25.06 -1.90
C MET A 1 0.85 -23.87 -2.51
N ARG A 2 0.27 -22.66 -2.50
CA ARG A 2 0.97 -21.47 -3.01
C ARG A 2 2.01 -21.05 -1.96
N PRO A 3 3.27 -20.77 -2.34
CA PRO A 3 4.23 -20.22 -1.41
C PRO A 3 3.69 -18.88 -0.92
N ARG A 4 3.59 -18.79 0.39
CA ARG A 4 3.17 -17.63 1.15
C ARG A 4 4.38 -16.69 1.15
N SER A 5 4.32 -15.61 0.39
CA SER A 5 5.43 -14.67 0.23
C SER A 5 5.13 -13.40 1.00
N LEU A 6 6.15 -12.80 1.62
CA LEU A 6 6.01 -11.50 2.27
C LEU A 6 5.69 -10.45 1.22
N GLN A 7 4.63 -9.70 1.44
CA GLN A 7 4.16 -8.63 0.55
C GLN A 7 3.93 -7.39 1.40
N LEU A 8 4.30 -6.24 0.86
CA LEU A 8 3.94 -4.95 1.44
C LEU A 8 2.48 -4.67 1.14
N VAL A 9 1.71 -4.33 2.17
CA VAL A 9 0.32 -3.93 2.05
C VAL A 9 0.15 -2.59 2.76
N ILE A 10 -0.22 -1.55 2.01
CA ILE A 10 -0.43 -0.20 2.53
C ILE A 10 -1.92 0.02 2.60
N ALA A 11 -2.48 0.06 3.79
CA ALA A 11 -3.91 0.27 4.00
C ALA A 11 -4.19 1.76 4.19
N PHE A 12 -5.22 2.27 3.52
CA PHE A 12 -5.57 3.69 3.57
C PHE A 12 -6.87 3.90 4.35
N ASP A 13 -6.97 5.03 5.03
CA ASP A 13 -8.20 5.42 5.74
C ASP A 13 -9.25 6.04 4.81
N THR A 14 -8.81 6.63 3.70
CA THR A 14 -9.69 7.28 2.71
C THR A 14 -9.41 6.80 1.30
N THR A 15 -10.44 6.78 0.45
CA THR A 15 -10.30 6.45 -0.98
C THR A 15 -9.44 7.47 -1.71
N ALA A 16 -9.51 8.75 -1.31
CA ALA A 16 -8.68 9.82 -1.89
C ALA A 16 -7.18 9.56 -1.67
N ALA A 17 -6.79 9.15 -0.46
CA ALA A 17 -5.42 8.75 -0.15
C ALA A 17 -4.94 7.57 -1.01
N ALA A 18 -5.78 6.55 -1.17
CA ALA A 18 -5.47 5.39 -2.01
C ALA A 18 -5.23 5.79 -3.48
N LEU A 19 -6.11 6.61 -4.05
CA LEU A 19 -5.99 7.08 -5.44
C LEU A 19 -4.80 8.01 -5.66
N ALA A 20 -4.53 8.93 -4.71
CA ALA A 20 -3.36 9.80 -4.77
C ALA A 20 -2.06 8.98 -4.76
N PHE A 21 -1.99 7.97 -3.89
CA PHE A 21 -0.86 7.06 -3.84
C PHE A 21 -0.69 6.28 -5.15
N GLU A 22 -1.76 5.71 -5.70
CA GLU A 22 -1.72 5.01 -6.99
C GLU A 22 -1.23 5.91 -8.13
N ALA A 23 -1.68 7.16 -8.18
CA ALA A 23 -1.25 8.10 -9.21
C ALA A 23 0.25 8.45 -9.10
N ALA A 24 0.78 8.53 -7.87
CA ALA A 24 2.16 8.89 -7.62
C ALA A 24 3.12 7.67 -7.60
N ALA A 25 2.58 6.45 -7.43
CA ALA A 25 3.33 5.20 -7.34
C ALA A 25 4.30 4.96 -8.53
N PRO A 26 3.91 5.16 -9.81
CA PRO A 26 4.81 4.99 -10.94
C PRO A 26 6.01 5.93 -10.90
N ALA A 27 5.84 7.15 -10.39
CA ALA A 27 6.92 8.13 -10.27
C ALA A 27 7.94 7.74 -9.19
N ALA A 28 7.49 7.03 -8.15
CA ALA A 28 8.33 6.47 -7.10
C ALA A 28 8.98 5.12 -7.47
N GLY A 29 8.72 4.59 -8.68
CA GLY A 29 9.20 3.28 -9.10
C GLY A 29 8.46 2.10 -8.47
N LEU A 30 7.28 2.35 -7.90
CA LEU A 30 6.42 1.33 -7.33
C LEU A 30 5.66 0.63 -8.46
N THR A 31 5.82 -0.69 -8.56
CA THR A 31 5.13 -1.54 -9.55
C THR A 31 3.96 -2.31 -8.96
N GLY A 32 3.58 -1.97 -7.72
CA GLY A 32 2.45 -2.55 -7.04
C GLY A 32 1.10 -2.22 -7.68
N ARG A 33 0.03 -2.54 -6.97
CA ARG A 33 -1.34 -2.25 -7.39
C ARG A 33 -2.28 -2.08 -6.22
N LEU A 34 -3.35 -1.31 -6.42
CA LEU A 34 -4.48 -1.29 -5.49
C LEU A 34 -5.21 -2.63 -5.48
N ILE A 35 -5.45 -3.13 -4.28
CA ILE A 35 -6.21 -4.33 -3.97
C ILE A 35 -7.29 -3.99 -2.93
N PRO A 36 -8.38 -4.74 -2.87
CA PRO A 36 -9.25 -4.70 -1.70
C PRO A 36 -8.46 -5.10 -0.45
N VAL A 37 -8.74 -4.44 0.67
CA VAL A 37 -8.13 -4.72 1.97
C VAL A 37 -8.24 -6.21 2.29
N PRO A 38 -7.12 -6.91 2.54
CA PRO A 38 -7.15 -8.30 2.98
C PRO A 38 -7.95 -8.43 4.27
N THR A 39 -8.73 -9.50 4.44
CA THR A 39 -9.45 -9.81 5.69
C THR A 39 -8.56 -9.93 6.93
N ALA A 40 -7.24 -10.02 6.75
CA ALA A 40 -6.25 -10.00 7.82
C ALA A 40 -6.03 -8.61 8.45
N ILE A 41 -6.44 -7.53 7.78
CA ILE A 41 -6.30 -6.15 8.26
C ILE A 41 -7.59 -5.38 8.05
N THR A 42 -7.83 -4.36 8.87
CA THR A 42 -8.98 -3.47 8.73
C THR A 42 -8.47 -2.09 8.36
N ALA A 43 -8.86 -1.57 7.19
CA ALA A 43 -8.55 -0.20 6.77
C ALA A 43 -9.84 0.59 6.60
N GLY A 44 -9.78 1.90 6.86
CA GLY A 44 -10.96 2.77 6.87
C GLY A 44 -11.74 2.78 5.55
N CYS A 45 -11.05 2.73 4.40
CA CYS A 45 -11.71 2.84 3.08
C CYS A 45 -11.90 1.52 2.33
N GLY A 46 -11.44 0.39 2.89
CA GLY A 46 -11.51 -0.92 2.22
C GLY A 46 -10.54 -1.12 1.04
N LEU A 47 -9.65 -0.16 0.79
CA LEU A 47 -8.60 -0.23 -0.24
C LEU A 47 -7.19 -0.27 0.36
N ALA A 48 -6.31 -1.06 -0.26
CA ALA A 48 -4.93 -1.18 0.12
C ALA A 48 -4.00 -1.32 -1.10
N TRP A 49 -2.80 -0.76 -1.05
CA TRP A 49 -1.78 -0.95 -2.09
C TRP A 49 -0.93 -2.18 -1.76
N ARG A 50 -0.78 -3.09 -2.71
CA ARG A 50 0.13 -4.24 -2.61
C ARG A 50 1.39 -3.99 -3.41
N ASP A 51 2.55 -4.16 -2.80
CA ASP A 51 3.85 -4.08 -3.46
C ASP A 51 4.86 -5.08 -2.87
N ASP A 52 6.07 -5.08 -3.42
CA ASP A 52 7.22 -5.77 -2.86
C ASP A 52 7.63 -5.14 -1.51
N PRO A 53 7.96 -5.93 -0.47
CA PRO A 53 8.50 -5.42 0.80
C PRO A 53 9.77 -4.57 0.63
N ALA A 54 10.58 -4.80 -0.41
CA ALA A 54 11.75 -3.97 -0.72
C ALA A 54 11.35 -2.52 -1.05
N SER A 55 10.15 -2.32 -1.59
CA SER A 55 9.59 -1.02 -1.95
C SER A 55 9.06 -0.21 -0.76
N ARG A 56 9.12 -0.75 0.47
CA ARG A 56 8.62 -0.11 1.71
C ARG A 56 9.17 1.29 1.94
N ASN A 57 10.46 1.50 1.64
CA ASN A 57 11.08 2.82 1.81
C ASN A 57 10.58 3.82 0.78
N ALA A 58 10.45 3.40 -0.49
CA ALA A 58 9.90 4.24 -1.56
C ALA A 58 8.43 4.59 -1.27
N ALA A 59 7.62 3.62 -0.83
CA ALA A 59 6.24 3.85 -0.42
C ALA A 59 6.12 4.84 0.74
N ARG A 60 6.99 4.73 1.76
CA ARG A 60 7.01 5.68 2.89
C ARG A 60 7.37 7.09 2.44
N ALA A 61 8.42 7.21 1.63
CA ALA A 61 8.82 8.50 1.07
C ALA A 61 7.68 9.12 0.25
N LEU A 62 6.98 8.32 -0.57
CA LEU A 62 5.84 8.77 -1.35
C LEU A 62 4.69 9.28 -0.46
N LEU A 63 4.36 8.57 0.62
CA LEU A 63 3.34 9.00 1.57
C LEU A 63 3.69 10.34 2.21
N GLU A 64 4.96 10.55 2.58
CA GLU A 64 5.44 11.81 3.13
C GLU A 64 5.46 12.93 2.09
N GLN A 65 5.89 12.64 0.86
CA GLN A 65 5.96 13.61 -0.23
C GLN A 65 4.58 14.09 -0.69
N GLU A 66 3.62 13.16 -0.84
CA GLU A 66 2.25 13.48 -1.22
C GLU A 66 1.41 13.99 -0.03
N GLY A 67 1.96 13.98 1.19
CA GLY A 67 1.26 14.39 2.40
C GLY A 67 0.06 13.49 2.73
N ILE A 68 0.12 12.21 2.34
CA ILE A 68 -0.94 11.24 2.56
C ILE A 68 -0.91 10.79 4.01
N ALA A 69 -1.70 11.48 4.85
CA ALA A 69 -1.97 11.07 6.22
C ALA A 69 -3.01 9.94 6.26
N GLY A 70 -2.90 9.05 7.26
CA GLY A 70 -3.85 7.94 7.43
C GLY A 70 -3.57 6.74 6.53
N ALA A 71 -2.30 6.51 6.17
CA ALA A 71 -1.85 5.28 5.53
C ALA A 71 -1.01 4.46 6.51
N SER A 72 -1.32 3.17 6.63
CA SER A 72 -0.61 2.22 7.48
C SER A 72 0.09 1.18 6.62
N LEU A 73 1.39 0.99 6.81
CA LEU A 73 2.17 -0.02 6.09
C LEU A 73 2.23 -1.31 6.91
N TYR A 74 1.77 -2.40 6.31
CA TYR A 74 1.77 -3.75 6.85
C TYR A 74 2.64 -4.65 5.98
N GLU A 75 3.38 -5.56 6.61
CA GLU A 75 4.10 -6.62 5.91
C GLU A 75 3.39 -7.93 6.22
N LEU A 76 2.64 -8.43 5.24
CA LEU A 76 1.78 -9.59 5.41
C LEU A 76 2.20 -10.69 4.46
N VAL A 77 2.05 -11.93 4.92
CA VAL A 77 2.33 -13.10 4.12
C VAL A 77 1.02 -13.55 3.46
N ILE A 78 0.82 -13.20 2.19
CA ILE A 78 -0.43 -13.39 1.43
C ILE A 78 -0.22 -14.17 0.13
#